data_AF-A0AA39AL16-F1
#
_entry.id   AF-A0AA39AL16-F1
#
_cell.length_a   1.000
_cell.length_b   1.000
_cell.length_c   1.000
_cell.angle_alpha   90.00
_cell.angle_beta   90.00
_cell.angle_gamma   90.00
#
_symmetry.space_group_name_H-M   'P 1'
#
loop_
_entity.id
_entity.type
_entity.pdbx_description
1 polymer ?
#
loop_
_entity_poly.entity_id
_entity_poly.type
_entity_poly.pdbx_seq_one_letter_code
_entity_poly.pdbx_strand_id
1 'polypeptide(L)'
;MKLQRLAVSAASEARTAEPSTANPTSSEENEKVEVIVKVMQTPRLVLKFVWMEKNIGVALDQVIPGHGTNPLSPYYFWPRKDAWEELKSTLESKPWISQKKMIILLNQATDIINLWQQSGGNQSQKH
;
A
#
# COMPACT_ATOMS: atom_id res chain seq x y z
N MET A 1 -65.15 10.26 28.63
CA MET A 1 -65.75 8.99 29.09
C MET A 1 -64.70 8.17 29.82
N LYS A 2 -65.09 7.64 31.00
CA LYS A 2 -64.59 6.48 31.77
C LYS A 2 -63.09 6.18 31.94
N LEU A 3 -62.71 6.14 33.23
CA LEU A 3 -61.50 5.59 33.84
C LEU A 3 -61.39 4.06 33.72
N GLN A 4 -60.16 3.50 33.70
CA GLN A 4 -59.68 2.59 34.77
C GLN A 4 -58.16 2.30 34.70
N ARG A 5 -57.54 2.30 35.91
CA ARG A 5 -56.16 1.98 36.31
C ARG A 5 -55.96 0.43 36.45
N LEU A 6 -54.81 -0.23 36.70
CA LEU A 6 -53.64 0.00 37.59
C LEU A 6 -52.52 -1.08 37.35
N ALA A 7 -51.23 -0.65 37.47
CA ALA A 7 -49.98 -1.24 38.06
C ALA A 7 -49.47 -2.68 37.73
N VAL A 8 -48.19 -3.09 37.91
CA VAL A 8 -47.04 -2.67 38.76
C VAL A 8 -45.71 -3.24 38.17
N SER A 9 -44.51 -2.67 38.33
CA SER A 9 -43.46 -2.92 39.37
C SER A 9 -42.23 -2.03 39.04
N ALA A 10 -41.71 -1.10 39.86
CA ALA A 10 -40.96 -1.19 41.14
C ALA A 10 -39.73 -2.14 41.05
N ALA A 11 -38.47 -1.79 41.39
CA ALA A 11 -37.86 -0.62 42.04
C ALA A 11 -36.29 -0.62 41.89
N SER A 12 -35.69 0.60 41.88
CA SER A 12 -34.41 1.06 42.49
C SER A 12 -33.05 0.38 42.16
N GLU A 13 -32.08 1.07 41.53
CA GLU A 13 -30.99 1.93 42.11
C GLU A 13 -29.98 1.18 43.02
N ALA A 14 -28.67 1.39 43.08
CA ALA A 14 -27.63 2.13 42.36
C ALA A 14 -26.27 1.82 43.05
N ARG A 15 -25.15 2.21 42.43
CA ARG A 15 -23.83 2.59 43.02
C ARG A 15 -22.75 1.54 43.38
N THR A 16 -21.52 1.93 42.98
CA THR A 16 -20.25 1.99 43.74
C THR A 16 -19.12 1.04 43.31
N ALA A 17 -17.94 1.64 43.27
CA ALA A 17 -16.64 1.20 42.78
C ALA A 17 -15.94 0.09 43.63
N GLU A 18 -14.87 -0.43 43.02
CA GLU A 18 -13.77 -1.34 43.43
C GLU A 18 -13.23 -1.18 44.89
N PRO A 19 -12.29 -2.00 45.46
CA PRO A 19 -11.31 -2.93 44.84
C PRO A 19 -10.92 -4.24 45.61
N SER A 20 -10.07 -5.05 44.94
CA SER A 20 -9.01 -5.98 45.42
C SER A 20 -9.14 -6.81 46.71
N THR A 21 -8.94 -8.13 46.61
CA THR A 21 -7.80 -8.87 47.25
C THR A 21 -7.94 -10.40 47.15
N ALA A 22 -6.79 -11.04 46.84
CA ALA A 22 -6.33 -12.39 47.17
C ALA A 22 -6.54 -13.60 46.21
N ASN A 23 -5.39 -13.96 45.61
CA ASN A 23 -4.78 -15.31 45.45
C ASN A 23 -5.35 -16.31 44.43
N PRO A 24 -4.57 -17.35 43.99
CA PRO A 24 -3.16 -17.67 44.23
C PRO A 24 -2.32 -17.93 42.95
N THR A 25 -1.00 -18.02 43.17
CA THR A 25 -0.03 -18.76 42.37
C THR A 25 -0.59 -20.02 41.69
N SER A 26 -0.51 -20.08 40.37
CA SER A 26 -0.45 -21.33 39.60
C SER A 26 0.60 -21.17 38.51
N SER A 27 1.74 -21.78 38.76
CA SER A 27 2.80 -22.07 37.81
C SER A 27 2.29 -22.97 36.70
N GLU A 28 2.21 -22.47 35.46
CA GLU A 28 2.08 -23.31 34.27
C GLU A 28 2.99 -22.78 33.16
N GLU A 29 3.96 -23.64 32.86
CA GLU A 29 4.77 -23.80 31.66
C GLU A 29 4.25 -23.05 30.41
N ASN A 30 5.03 -22.10 29.94
CA ASN A 30 5.01 -21.65 28.56
C ASN A 30 6.45 -21.65 28.07
N GLU A 31 6.84 -22.75 27.46
CA GLU A 31 7.94 -22.80 26.51
C GLU A 31 7.61 -21.79 25.40
N LYS A 32 8.22 -20.61 25.52
CA LYS A 32 8.15 -19.53 24.54
C LYS A 32 8.80 -20.01 23.25
N VAL A 33 8.04 -20.73 22.44
CA VAL A 33 8.36 -20.97 21.03
C VAL A 33 8.32 -19.59 20.38
N GLU A 34 9.50 -18.99 20.25
CA GLU A 34 9.70 -17.81 19.42
C GLU A 34 9.38 -18.21 17.98
N VAL A 35 8.10 -18.05 17.62
CA VAL A 35 7.68 -17.96 16.23
C VAL A 35 8.40 -16.74 15.69
N ILE A 36 9.60 -16.96 15.17
CA ILE A 36 10.29 -16.04 14.27
C ILE A 36 9.36 -15.94 13.08
N VAL A 37 8.38 -15.03 13.17
CA VAL A 37 7.62 -14.56 12.03
C VAL A 37 8.70 -13.97 11.14
N LYS A 38 9.19 -14.77 10.20
CA LYS A 38 9.98 -14.29 9.07
C LYS A 38 9.00 -13.41 8.31
N VAL A 39 8.89 -12.15 8.75
CA VAL A 39 8.05 -11.13 8.14
C VAL A 39 8.41 -11.20 6.68
N MET A 40 7.47 -11.65 5.85
CA MET A 40 7.67 -11.74 4.42
C MET A 40 7.86 -10.30 3.93
N GLN A 41 9.11 -9.87 3.89
CA GLN A 41 9.47 -8.52 3.51
C GLN A 41 9.20 -8.38 2.02
N THR A 42 7.96 -7.98 1.69
CA THR A 42 7.59 -7.85 0.29
C THR A 42 8.41 -6.73 -0.34
N PRO A 43 9.09 -6.99 -1.47
CA PRO A 43 9.79 -5.95 -2.19
C PRO A 43 8.83 -4.83 -2.59
N ARG A 44 9.32 -3.60 -2.42
CA ARG A 44 8.67 -2.38 -2.89
C ARG A 44 9.22 -2.04 -4.26
N LEU A 45 8.36 -1.51 -5.12
CA LEU A 45 8.70 -1.12 -6.47
C LEU A 45 8.63 0.39 -6.55
N VAL A 46 9.63 1.01 -7.17
CA VAL A 46 9.74 2.46 -7.32
C VAL A 46 9.89 2.75 -8.80
N LEU A 47 8.91 3.44 -9.35
CA LEU A 47 8.97 3.95 -10.71
C LEU A 47 9.89 5.17 -10.76
N LYS A 48 10.87 5.15 -11.66
CA LYS A 48 11.78 6.25 -11.92
C LYS A 48 11.61 6.75 -13.35
N PHE A 49 11.80 8.03 -13.55
CA PHE A 49 11.73 8.63 -14.87
C PHE A 49 12.75 9.76 -15.01
N VAL A 50 13.13 10.03 -16.26
CA VAL A 50 14.04 11.11 -16.65
C VAL A 50 13.31 11.95 -17.68
N TRP A 51 13.04 13.20 -17.31
CA TRP A 51 12.36 14.16 -18.16
C TRP A 51 13.36 14.84 -19.09
N MET A 52 13.12 14.80 -20.40
CA MET A 52 13.88 15.58 -21.38
C MET A 52 12.91 16.31 -22.33
N GLU A 53 13.44 17.23 -23.13
CA GLU A 53 12.65 18.06 -24.05
C GLU A 53 11.88 17.25 -25.09
N LYS A 54 12.55 16.26 -25.70
CA LYS A 54 12.01 15.49 -26.82
C LYS A 54 11.75 14.02 -26.51
N ASN A 55 12.20 13.54 -25.35
CA ASN A 55 11.96 12.17 -24.92
C ASN A 55 11.81 12.09 -23.40
N ILE A 56 11.16 11.04 -22.92
CA ILE A 56 11.09 10.70 -21.50
C ILE A 56 11.65 9.29 -21.28
N GLY A 57 12.61 9.17 -20.38
CA GLY A 57 13.13 7.88 -19.93
C GLY A 57 12.26 7.33 -18.80
N VAL A 58 11.87 6.07 -18.83
CA VAL A 58 11.14 5.39 -17.75
C VAL A 58 11.91 4.14 -17.32
N ALA A 59 12.09 3.96 -16.02
CA ALA A 59 12.80 2.83 -15.41
C ALA A 59 12.11 2.37 -14.12
N LEU A 60 12.44 1.17 -13.66
CA LEU A 60 11.91 0.60 -12.43
C LEU A 60 13.03 0.16 -11.50
N ASP A 61 12.91 0.51 -10.24
CA ASP A 61 13.79 0.04 -9.17
C ASP A 61 13.02 -0.83 -8.17
N GLN A 62 13.68 -1.85 -7.65
CA GLN A 62 13.20 -2.67 -6.55
C GLN A 62 13.89 -2.28 -5.26
N VAL A 63 13.13 -2.02 -4.21
CA VAL A 63 13.64 -1.82 -2.86
C VAL A 63 13.26 -3.03 -2.02
N ILE A 64 14.28 -3.80 -1.62
CA ILE A 64 14.13 -4.96 -0.75
C ILE A 64 14.62 -4.54 0.63
N PRO A 65 13.78 -4.60 1.68
CA PRO A 65 14.24 -4.30 3.03
C PRO A 65 15.40 -5.27 3.39
N GLY A 66 16.50 -4.73 3.91
CA GLY A 66 17.71 -5.50 4.23
C GLY A 66 18.70 -5.76 3.08
N HIS A 67 18.30 -5.60 1.81
CA HIS A 67 19.20 -5.82 0.65
C HIS A 67 19.44 -4.55 -0.19
N GLY A 68 18.81 -3.43 0.14
CA GLY A 68 19.00 -2.15 -0.55
C GLY A 68 18.11 -1.97 -1.78
N THR A 69 18.56 -1.14 -2.72
CA THR A 69 17.85 -0.83 -3.98
C THR A 69 18.56 -1.49 -5.15
N ASN A 70 17.82 -2.30 -5.91
CA ASN A 70 18.30 -2.98 -7.10
C ASN A 70 17.54 -2.49 -8.34
N PRO A 71 18.20 -1.99 -9.39
CA PRO A 71 17.51 -1.61 -10.63
C PRO A 71 16.86 -2.84 -11.28
N LEU A 72 15.53 -2.78 -11.46
CA LEU A 72 14.73 -3.84 -12.06
C LEU A 72 14.70 -3.76 -13.59
N SER A 73 14.80 -2.55 -14.12
CA SER A 73 14.79 -2.28 -15.55
C SER A 73 15.72 -1.13 -15.90
N PRO A 74 16.34 -1.14 -17.10
CA PRO A 74 17.02 0.03 -17.63
C PRO A 74 16.01 1.16 -17.95
N TYR A 75 16.54 2.32 -18.31
CA TYR A 75 15.74 3.44 -18.82
C TYR A 75 15.31 3.17 -20.25
N TYR A 76 14.00 3.11 -20.46
CA TYR A 76 13.39 3.03 -21.78
C TYR A 76 12.92 4.42 -22.22
N PHE A 77 13.33 4.85 -23.41
CA PHE A 77 13.09 6.21 -23.91
C PHE A 77 11.86 6.27 -24.83
N TRP A 78 10.80 6.90 -24.35
CA TRP A 78 9.59 7.25 -25.11
C TRP A 78 9.74 8.63 -25.77
N PRO A 79 9.26 8.87 -27.01
CA PRO A 79 8.40 8.02 -27.85
C PRO A 79 9.16 7.12 -28.83
N ARG A 80 10.50 7.03 -28.74
CA ARG A 80 11.31 6.23 -29.66
C ARG A 80 11.16 4.72 -29.45
N LYS A 81 10.90 4.33 -28.22
CA LYS A 81 10.68 2.96 -27.78
C LYS A 81 9.47 2.93 -26.84
N ASP A 82 8.67 1.87 -26.96
CA ASP A 82 7.49 1.65 -26.11
C ASP A 82 7.88 1.35 -24.66
N ALA A 83 8.22 2.40 -23.91
CA ALA A 83 8.66 2.31 -22.53
C ALA A 83 7.63 1.64 -21.61
N TRP A 84 6.34 1.85 -21.87
CA TRP A 84 5.25 1.22 -21.11
C TRP A 84 5.18 -0.30 -21.34
N GLU A 85 5.32 -0.73 -22.59
CA GLU A 85 5.28 -2.16 -22.94
C GLU A 85 6.50 -2.88 -22.38
N GLU A 86 7.68 -2.27 -22.47
CA GLU A 86 8.91 -2.78 -21.87
C GLU A 86 8.80 -2.91 -20.35
N LEU A 87 8.18 -1.91 -19.68
CA LEU A 87 7.93 -1.94 -18.25
C LEU A 87 6.97 -3.10 -17.89
N LYS A 88 5.90 -3.27 -18.67
CA LYS A 88 4.92 -4.35 -18.49
C LYS A 88 5.56 -5.73 -18.66
N SER A 89 6.26 -5.97 -19.76
CA SER A 89 6.97 -7.22 -20.03
C SER A 89 7.98 -7.54 -18.92
N THR A 90 8.68 -6.50 -18.46
CA THR A 90 9.61 -6.60 -17.34
C THR A 90 8.92 -6.92 -16.03
N LEU A 91 7.67 -6.51 -15.80
CA LEU A 91 6.89 -6.86 -14.59
C LEU A 91 6.26 -8.26 -14.70
N GLU A 92 5.75 -8.64 -15.87
CA GLU A 92 5.11 -9.95 -16.13
C GLU A 92 6.11 -11.11 -16.03
N SER A 93 7.37 -10.87 -16.40
CA SER A 93 8.45 -11.87 -16.25
C SER A 93 8.83 -12.18 -14.79
N LYS A 94 8.35 -11.39 -13.80
CA LYS A 94 8.64 -11.59 -12.38
C LYS A 94 7.40 -12.09 -11.62
N PRO A 95 7.26 -13.41 -11.38
CA PRO A 95 6.08 -13.97 -10.72
C PRO A 95 5.90 -13.55 -9.25
N TRP A 96 6.93 -12.98 -8.63
CA TRP A 96 6.84 -12.44 -7.26
C TRP A 96 6.12 -11.08 -7.19
N ILE A 97 5.90 -10.41 -8.34
CA ILE A 97 5.17 -9.14 -8.41
C ILE A 97 3.68 -9.46 -8.58
N SER A 98 2.88 -9.07 -7.59
CA SER A 98 1.42 -9.20 -7.69
C SER A 98 0.86 -8.32 -8.80
N GLN A 99 -0.14 -8.83 -9.54
CA GLN A 99 -0.82 -8.08 -10.61
C GLN A 99 -1.32 -6.70 -10.17
N LYS A 100 -1.86 -6.57 -8.95
CA LYS A 100 -2.28 -5.28 -8.39
C LYS A 100 -1.14 -4.25 -8.36
N LYS A 101 0.06 -4.65 -7.95
CA LYS A 101 1.24 -3.77 -7.92
C LYS A 101 1.66 -3.37 -9.34
N MET A 102 1.65 -4.34 -10.26
CA MET A 102 1.94 -4.09 -11.68
C MET A 102 0.97 -3.05 -12.27
N ILE A 103 -0.35 -3.22 -12.09
CA ILE A 103 -1.36 -2.29 -12.61
C ILE A 103 -1.16 -0.88 -12.04
N ILE A 104 -0.89 -0.74 -10.73
CA ILE A 104 -0.66 0.57 -10.11
C ILE A 104 0.55 1.27 -10.75
N LEU A 105 1.66 0.56 -10.95
CA LEU A 105 2.88 1.11 -11.56
C LEU A 105 2.66 1.48 -13.03
N LEU A 106 1.95 0.64 -13.78
CA LEU A 106 1.64 0.89 -15.18
C LEU A 106 0.73 2.12 -15.33
N ASN A 107 -0.26 2.28 -14.46
CA ASN A 107 -1.11 3.48 -14.47
C ASN A 107 -0.30 4.73 -14.14
N GLN A 108 0.57 4.69 -13.12
CA GLN A 108 1.46 5.80 -12.80
C GLN A 108 2.39 6.16 -13.97
N ALA A 109 2.95 5.16 -14.66
CA ALA A 109 3.76 5.37 -15.85
C ALA A 109 2.94 6.04 -16.96
N THR A 110 1.71 5.57 -17.20
CA THR A 110 0.78 6.19 -18.17
C THR A 110 0.47 7.63 -17.81
N ASP A 111 0.18 7.93 -16.54
CA ASP A 111 -0.10 9.30 -16.07
C ASP A 111 1.09 10.24 -16.32
N ILE A 112 2.31 9.77 -16.05
CA ILE A 112 3.55 10.52 -16.29
C ILE A 112 3.77 10.74 -17.78
N ILE A 113 3.58 9.72 -18.61
CA ILE A 113 3.70 9.84 -20.08
C ILE A 113 2.67 10.84 -20.62
N ASN A 114 1.43 10.76 -20.16
CA ASN A 114 0.37 11.69 -20.52
C ASN A 114 0.72 13.12 -20.10
N LEU A 115 1.28 13.31 -18.90
CA LEU A 115 1.72 14.62 -18.42
C LEU A 115 2.86 15.18 -19.28
N TRP A 116 3.82 14.34 -19.66
CA TRP A 116 4.93 14.71 -20.55
C TRP A 116 4.45 15.10 -21.95
N GLN A 117 3.53 14.32 -22.53
CA GLN A 117 2.96 14.60 -23.84
C GLN A 117 2.18 15.92 -23.87
N GLN A 118 1.42 16.20 -22.81
CA GLN A 118 0.76 17.50 -22.64
C GLN A 118 1.78 18.64 -22.50
N SER A 119 2.86 18.43 -21.75
CA SER A 119 3.89 19.46 -21.55
C SER A 119 4.68 19.75 -22.82
N GLY A 120 4.95 18.74 -23.65
CA GLY A 120 5.62 18.87 -24.95
C GLY A 120 4.75 19.51 -26.03
N GLY A 121 3.41 19.34 -25.96
CA GLY A 121 2.45 19.93 -26.90
C GLY A 121 1.97 21.34 -26.52
N ASN A 122 1.89 21.67 -25.22
CA ASN A 122 1.30 22.92 -24.73
C ASN A 122 2.26 24.13 -24.69
N GLN A 123 3.51 23.98 -25.14
CA GLN A 123 4.46 25.10 -25.24
C GLN A 123 4.08 26.11 -26.34
N SER A 124 3.01 25.87 -27.12
CA SER A 124 2.61 26.71 -28.26
C SER A 124 1.41 27.66 -28.00
N GLN A 125 0.91 27.80 -26.76
CA GLN A 125 -0.15 28.77 -26.46
C GLN A 125 0.33 29.89 -25.53
N LYS A 126 1.16 30.77 -26.08
CA LYS A 126 1.27 32.16 -25.64
C LYS A 126 1.15 33.04 -26.87
N HIS A 127 -0.02 33.65 -27.05
CA HIS A 127 -0.23 34.74 -28.00
C HIS A 127 -1.15 35.79 -27.37
#